data_AF-A0A6A4PLF1-F1
#
_entry.id   AF-A0A6A4PLF1-F1
#
_cell.length_a   1.000
_cell.length_b   1.000
_cell.length_c   1.000
_cell.angle_alpha   90.00
_cell.angle_beta   90.00
_cell.angle_gamma   90.00
#
_symmetry.space_group_name_H-M   'P 1'
#
loop_
_entity.id
_entity.type
_entity.pdbx_description
1 polymer ?
#
loop_
_entity_poly.entity_id
_entity_poly.type
_entity_poly.pdbx_seq_one_letter_code
_entity_poly.pdbx_strand_id
1 'polypeptide(L)'
;MNEFKLDGFWIDGGLYECCFLWVDVSLPVLHSSLSARVDRMIEAGQLDEVRQFFEHSIYDYTRGVRRAIGLPEFDEFLREEHSTYADQIKKKKLLEAAIAMTKVNNCKLASRQVQKINRLYTIWKNNTYRLNATQSVFNKSAWDDDVAAKGCRILQKFLYDDTCVLVPAGGPLLPSLPSAMTAVTH
;
A
#
# COMPACT_ATOMS: atom_id res chain seq x y z
N MET A 1 -1.43 11.57 35.97
CA MET A 1 -1.13 10.15 36.22
C MET A 1 -2.43 9.37 36.00
N ASN A 2 -2.77 9.10 34.74
CA ASN A 2 -3.93 8.29 34.38
C ASN A 2 -3.43 7.18 33.46
N GLU A 3 -3.49 5.97 33.99
CA GLU A 3 -2.87 4.75 33.49
C GLU A 3 -3.95 3.92 32.79
N PHE A 4 -3.77 3.58 31.52
CA PHE A 4 -4.64 2.64 30.81
C PHE A 4 -3.81 1.53 30.18
N LYS A 5 -4.09 0.31 30.63
CA LYS A 5 -3.41 -0.94 30.26
C LYS A 5 -4.25 -1.67 29.22
N LEU A 6 -3.70 -1.89 28.03
CA LEU A 6 -4.19 -2.89 27.08
C LEU A 6 -2.99 -3.77 26.68
N ASP A 7 -3.09 -5.05 27.01
CA ASP A 7 -2.38 -6.19 26.40
C ASP A 7 -0.95 -5.95 25.92
N GLY A 8 -0.09 -5.53 26.86
CA GLY A 8 1.37 -5.69 26.73
C GLY A 8 2.10 -4.68 25.85
N PHE A 9 1.46 -3.59 25.43
CA PHE A 9 2.14 -2.54 24.68
C PHE A 9 2.05 -1.19 25.42
N TRP A 10 3.16 -0.79 26.04
CA TRP A 10 3.37 0.58 26.51
C TRP A 10 3.39 1.51 25.28
N ILE A 11 2.54 2.54 25.23
CA ILE A 11 2.80 3.71 24.38
C ILE A 11 2.90 4.94 25.27
N ASP A 12 3.90 4.90 26.14
CA ASP A 12 4.71 6.07 26.47
C ASP A 12 6.16 5.62 26.22
N GLY A 13 6.76 6.05 25.10
CA GLY A 13 8.13 5.65 24.70
C GLY A 13 8.22 4.72 23.48
N GLY A 14 7.64 5.09 22.34
CA GLY A 14 8.03 4.46 21.07
C GLY A 14 9.50 4.77 20.74
N LEU A 15 10.24 3.81 20.17
CA LEU A 15 11.64 4.00 19.74
C LEU A 15 11.81 5.12 18.71
N TYR A 16 10.71 5.51 18.05
CA TYR A 16 10.70 6.48 16.97
C TYR A 16 9.50 7.40 17.09
N GLU A 17 9.73 8.66 16.71
CA GLU A 17 8.66 9.58 16.37
C GLU A 17 8.14 9.24 14.97
N CYS A 18 6.85 8.93 14.86
CA CYS A 18 6.26 8.43 13.62
C CYS A 18 5.27 9.45 13.04
N CYS A 19 5.36 9.70 11.73
CA CYS A 19 4.37 10.39 10.93
C CYS A 19 3.75 9.42 9.92
N PHE A 20 2.46 9.10 10.09
CA PHE A 20 1.73 8.16 9.23
C PHE A 20 1.01 8.91 8.11
N LEU A 21 1.38 8.60 6.86
CA LEU A 21 0.65 9.07 5.68
C LEU A 21 -0.31 7.97 5.21
N TRP A 22 -1.62 8.24 5.27
CA TRP A 22 -2.65 7.32 4.80
C TRP A 22 -3.22 7.80 3.46
N VAL A 23 -2.83 7.12 2.38
CA VAL A 23 -3.44 7.31 1.07
C VAL A 23 -4.78 6.58 1.02
N ASP A 24 -5.86 7.34 0.97
CA ASP A 24 -7.25 6.87 1.03
C ASP A 24 -7.93 7.04 -0.32
N VAL A 25 -8.71 6.03 -0.73
CA VAL A 25 -9.54 6.03 -1.92
C VAL A 25 -10.91 5.55 -1.51
N SER A 26 -11.98 6.24 -1.92
CA SER A 26 -13.34 5.79 -1.61
C SER A 26 -13.57 4.34 -2.07
N LEU A 27 -14.23 3.54 -1.23
CA LEU A 27 -14.40 2.10 -1.46
C LEU A 27 -15.00 1.75 -2.84
N PRO A 28 -16.05 2.44 -3.35
CA PRO A 28 -16.60 2.12 -4.67
C PRO A 28 -15.58 2.32 -5.81
N VAL A 29 -14.80 3.40 -5.74
CA VAL A 29 -13.75 3.71 -6.72
C VAL A 29 -12.61 2.70 -6.62
N LEU A 30 -12.20 2.36 -5.40
CA LEU A 30 -11.16 1.37 -5.15
C LEU A 30 -11.55 -0.02 -5.67
N HIS A 31 -12.79 -0.47 -5.41
CA HIS A 31 -13.28 -1.78 -5.88
C HIS A 31 -13.31 -1.84 -7.41
N SER A 32 -13.80 -0.80 -8.07
CA SER A 32 -13.80 -0.71 -9.54
C SER A 32 -12.38 -0.77 -10.11
N SER A 33 -11.46 0.01 -9.55
CA SER A 33 -10.05 0.04 -9.96
C SER A 33 -9.34 -1.30 -9.75
N LEU A 34 -9.59 -1.98 -8.62
CA LEU A 34 -9.04 -3.31 -8.33
C LEU A 34 -9.56 -4.37 -9.29
N SER A 35 -10.86 -4.35 -9.61
CA SER A 35 -11.44 -5.25 -10.61
C SER A 35 -10.76 -5.08 -11.97
N ALA A 36 -10.66 -3.83 -12.45
CA ALA A 36 -9.98 -3.52 -13.71
C ALA A 36 -8.47 -3.83 -13.67
N ARG A 37 -7.84 -3.75 -12.49
CA ARG A 37 -6.44 -4.14 -12.32
C ARG A 37 -6.25 -5.65 -12.51
N VAL A 38 -7.17 -6.48 -12.01
CA VAL A 38 -7.10 -7.92 -12.23
C VAL A 38 -7.18 -8.24 -13.71
N ASP A 39 -8.07 -7.57 -14.46
CA ASP A 39 -8.13 -7.75 -15.92
C ASP A 39 -6.77 -7.47 -16.59
N ARG A 40 -6.15 -6.33 -16.26
CA ARG A 40 -4.79 -6.00 -16.74
C ARG A 40 -3.72 -6.99 -16.28
N MET A 41 -3.84 -7.58 -15.09
CA MET A 41 -2.91 -8.58 -14.59
C MET A 41 -3.01 -9.88 -15.39
N ILE A 42 -4.24 -10.30 -15.74
CA ILE A 42 -4.46 -11.46 -16.61
C ILE A 42 -3.88 -11.22 -18.01
N GLU A 43 -4.15 -10.05 -18.59
CA GLU A 43 -3.58 -9.64 -19.88
C GLU A 43 -2.04 -9.57 -19.86
N ALA A 44 -1.46 -9.17 -18.72
CA ALA A 44 -0.01 -9.10 -18.53
C ALA A 44 0.67 -10.45 -18.23
N GLY A 45 -0.08 -11.55 -18.17
CA GLY A 45 0.50 -12.89 -17.98
C GLY A 45 0.49 -13.41 -16.54
N GLN A 46 -0.37 -12.89 -15.65
CA GLN A 46 -0.50 -13.45 -14.28
C GLN A 46 -0.73 -14.97 -14.29
N LEU A 47 -1.47 -15.49 -15.28
CA LEU A 47 -1.74 -16.92 -15.37
C LEU A 47 -0.46 -17.74 -15.61
N ASP A 48 0.48 -17.18 -16.37
CA ASP A 48 1.78 -17.81 -16.65
C ASP A 48 2.68 -17.81 -15.42
N GLU A 49 2.61 -16.77 -14.59
CA GLU A 49 3.28 -16.74 -13.29
C GLU A 49 2.69 -17.80 -12.34
N VAL A 50 1.36 -17.85 -12.22
CA VAL A 50 0.66 -18.79 -11.34
C VAL A 50 0.97 -20.24 -11.69
N ARG A 51 1.06 -20.58 -12.99
CA ARG A 51 1.46 -21.92 -13.46
C ARG A 51 2.82 -22.36 -12.92
N GLN A 52 3.77 -21.44 -12.74
CA GLN A 52 5.10 -21.75 -12.21
C GLN A 52 5.08 -22.15 -10.73
N PHE A 53 4.07 -21.71 -9.97
CA PHE A 53 3.89 -22.05 -8.56
C PHE A 53 2.98 -23.26 -8.32
N PHE A 54 2.39 -23.81 -9.39
CA PHE A 54 1.45 -24.91 -9.31
C PHE A 54 2.17 -26.25 -9.10
N GLU A 55 1.74 -26.97 -8.07
CA GLU A 55 2.25 -28.29 -7.72
C GLU A 55 1.07 -29.22 -7.42
N HIS A 56 0.92 -30.29 -8.21
CA HIS A 56 -0.21 -31.22 -8.09
C HIS A 56 -0.34 -31.85 -6.70
N SER A 57 0.79 -32.10 -6.04
CA SER A 57 0.87 -32.75 -4.72
C SER A 57 0.48 -31.85 -3.55
N ILE A 58 0.32 -30.54 -3.77
CA ILE A 58 0.06 -29.57 -2.71
C ILE A 58 -1.34 -28.99 -2.85
N TYR A 59 -2.07 -28.99 -1.74
CA TYR A 59 -3.41 -28.40 -1.61
C TYR A 59 -3.48 -27.34 -0.50
N ASP A 60 -2.38 -27.14 0.24
CA ASP A 60 -2.33 -26.20 1.35
C ASP A 60 -1.97 -24.78 0.87
N TYR A 61 -2.99 -23.93 0.80
CA TYR A 61 -2.87 -22.50 0.49
C TYR A 61 -2.89 -21.60 1.74
N THR A 62 -2.69 -22.17 2.93
CA THR A 62 -2.77 -21.42 4.19
C THR A 62 -1.43 -20.85 4.66
N ARG A 63 -0.32 -21.18 3.99
CA ARG A 63 1.04 -20.87 4.44
C ARG A 63 1.88 -20.14 3.38
N GLY A 64 2.73 -19.21 3.84
CA GLY A 64 3.72 -18.53 3.02
C GLY A 64 3.14 -17.84 1.78
N VAL A 65 3.89 -17.92 0.67
CA VAL A 65 3.55 -17.32 -0.63
C VAL A 65 2.25 -17.92 -1.20
N ARG A 66 1.92 -19.18 -0.89
CA ARG A 66 0.70 -19.85 -1.38
C ARG A 66 -0.61 -19.16 -0.95
N ARG A 67 -0.57 -18.30 0.07
CA ARG A 67 -1.73 -17.48 0.49
C ARG A 67 -2.07 -16.35 -0.48
N ALA A 68 -1.20 -16.05 -1.45
CA ALA A 68 -1.39 -14.94 -2.37
C ALA A 68 -2.69 -15.09 -3.17
N ILE A 69 -3.48 -14.03 -3.24
CA ILE A 69 -4.70 -13.98 -4.06
C ILE A 69 -4.30 -14.17 -5.52
N GLY A 70 -4.88 -15.16 -6.18
CA GLY A 70 -4.55 -15.64 -7.52
C GLY A 70 -3.87 -17.01 -7.54
N LEU A 71 -3.43 -17.55 -6.41
CA LEU A 71 -2.95 -18.94 -6.33
C LEU A 71 -4.11 -19.91 -6.00
N PRO A 72 -4.80 -19.80 -4.85
CA PRO A 72 -5.89 -20.72 -4.53
C PRO A 72 -7.08 -20.58 -5.48
N GLU A 73 -7.34 -19.39 -6.01
CA GLU A 73 -8.46 -19.15 -6.94
C GLU A 73 -8.29 -19.91 -8.26
N PHE A 74 -7.06 -20.12 -8.73
CA PHE A 74 -6.77 -20.78 -10.00
C PHE A 74 -6.45 -22.27 -9.86
N ASP A 75 -6.39 -22.82 -8.64
CA ASP A 75 -6.04 -24.23 -8.40
C ASP A 75 -6.91 -25.20 -9.19
N GLU A 76 -8.24 -25.05 -9.13
CA GLU A 76 -9.17 -25.95 -9.83
C GLU A 76 -9.01 -25.86 -11.35
N PHE A 77 -8.80 -24.64 -11.88
CA PHE A 77 -8.51 -24.42 -13.29
C PHE A 77 -7.22 -25.13 -13.73
N LEU A 78 -6.14 -25.03 -12.94
CA LEU A 78 -4.84 -25.63 -13.26
C LEU A 78 -4.90 -27.16 -13.19
N ARG A 79 -5.61 -27.71 -12.21
CA ARG A 79 -5.85 -29.16 -12.12
C ARG A 79 -6.62 -29.69 -13.33
N GLU A 80 -7.66 -28.98 -13.76
CA GLU A 80 -8.39 -29.32 -14.98
C GLU A 80 -7.52 -29.17 -16.23
N GLU A 81 -6.69 -28.12 -16.29
CA GLU A 81 -5.75 -27.89 -17.40
C GLU A 81 -4.74 -29.04 -17.57
N HIS A 82 -4.30 -29.65 -16.48
CA HIS A 82 -3.39 -30.80 -16.48
C HIS A 82 -4.09 -32.18 -16.52
N SER A 83 -5.42 -32.22 -16.57
CA SER A 83 -6.18 -33.47 -16.66
C SER A 83 -6.07 -34.13 -18.04
N THR A 84 -5.91 -35.46 -18.07
CA THR A 84 -5.87 -36.26 -19.32
C THR A 84 -7.15 -36.13 -20.15
N TYR A 85 -8.29 -35.83 -19.52
CA TYR A 85 -9.60 -35.75 -20.16
C TYR A 85 -10.18 -34.33 -20.10
N ALA A 86 -9.32 -33.31 -20.18
CA ALA A 86 -9.71 -31.91 -20.00
C ALA A 86 -10.89 -31.51 -20.90
N ASP A 87 -12.02 -31.17 -20.27
CA ASP A 87 -13.18 -30.61 -20.98
C ASP A 87 -12.95 -29.11 -21.20
N GLN A 88 -12.87 -28.70 -22.46
CA GLN A 88 -12.63 -27.30 -22.82
C GLN A 88 -13.74 -26.36 -22.32
N ILE A 89 -14.99 -26.82 -22.27
CA ILE A 89 -16.11 -26.03 -21.74
C ILE A 89 -15.94 -25.85 -20.23
N LYS A 90 -15.61 -26.94 -19.52
CA LYS A 90 -15.35 -26.90 -18.07
C LYS A 90 -14.14 -26.03 -17.76
N LYS A 91 -13.02 -26.21 -18.46
CA LYS A 91 -11.79 -25.41 -18.30
C LYS A 91 -12.06 -23.92 -18.45
N LYS A 92 -12.81 -23.52 -19.49
CA LYS A 92 -13.19 -22.11 -19.70
C LYS A 92 -14.03 -21.57 -18.53
N LYS A 93 -15.02 -22.33 -18.07
CA LYS A 93 -15.85 -21.94 -16.91
C LYS A 93 -15.04 -21.78 -15.63
N LEU A 94 -14.11 -22.70 -15.37
CA LEU A 94 -13.22 -22.63 -14.21
C LEU A 94 -12.30 -21.41 -14.27
N LEU A 95 -11.76 -21.09 -15.46
CA LEU A 95 -10.95 -19.90 -15.65
C LEU A 95 -11.73 -18.61 -15.36
N GLU A 96 -12.93 -18.49 -15.93
CA GLU A 96 -13.81 -17.33 -15.71
C GLU A 96 -14.18 -17.19 -14.22
N ALA A 97 -14.49 -18.31 -13.55
CA ALA A 97 -14.79 -18.33 -12.12
C ALA A 97 -13.57 -17.94 -11.27
N ALA A 98 -12.37 -18.42 -11.60
CA ALA A 98 -11.13 -18.08 -10.91
C ALA A 98 -10.81 -16.58 -11.01
N ILE A 99 -10.95 -15.99 -12.20
CA ILE A 99 -10.76 -14.54 -12.41
C ILE A 99 -11.79 -13.74 -11.61
N ALA A 100 -13.07 -14.13 -11.66
CA ALA A 100 -14.13 -13.49 -10.90
C ALA A 100 -13.86 -13.55 -9.39
N MET A 101 -13.42 -14.70 -8.87
CA MET A 101 -13.09 -14.87 -7.45
C MET A 101 -11.86 -14.04 -7.05
N THR A 102 -10.87 -13.95 -7.92
CA THR A 102 -9.67 -13.11 -7.72
C THR A 102 -10.06 -11.64 -7.57
N LYS A 103 -10.99 -11.13 -8.38
CA LYS A 103 -11.55 -9.78 -8.27
C LYS A 103 -12.26 -9.59 -6.92
N VAL A 104 -13.16 -10.51 -6.57
CA VAL A 104 -13.91 -10.48 -5.30
C VAL A 104 -12.96 -10.47 -4.09
N ASN A 105 -11.94 -11.33 -4.09
CA ASN A 105 -11.01 -11.45 -2.98
C ASN A 105 -10.08 -10.23 -2.85
N ASN A 106 -9.67 -9.61 -3.97
CA ASN A 106 -8.97 -8.32 -3.93
C ASN A 106 -9.84 -7.23 -3.27
N CYS A 107 -11.13 -7.13 -3.65
CA CYS A 107 -12.06 -6.17 -3.05
C CYS A 107 -12.30 -6.45 -1.55
N LYS A 108 -12.45 -7.72 -1.17
CA LYS A 108 -12.58 -8.13 0.25
C LYS A 108 -11.32 -7.76 1.04
N LEU A 109 -10.14 -7.99 0.49
CA LEU A 109 -8.88 -7.63 1.13
C LEU A 109 -8.78 -6.11 1.33
N ALA A 110 -9.08 -5.32 0.30
CA ALA A 110 -9.09 -3.87 0.40
C ALA A 110 -10.06 -3.36 1.46
N SER A 111 -11.29 -3.89 1.52
CA SER A 111 -12.27 -3.55 2.56
C SER A 111 -11.75 -3.87 3.97
N ARG A 112 -11.10 -5.03 4.16
CA ARG A 112 -10.48 -5.41 5.44
C ARG A 112 -9.32 -4.49 5.81
N GLN A 113 -8.50 -4.10 4.85
CA GLN A 113 -7.39 -3.16 5.05
C GLN A 113 -7.93 -1.79 5.51
N VAL A 114 -8.96 -1.26 4.86
CA VAL A 114 -9.61 0.00 5.28
C VAL A 114 -10.20 -0.12 6.67
N GLN A 115 -10.89 -1.21 6.99
CA GLN A 115 -11.39 -1.46 8.36
C GLN A 115 -10.27 -1.51 9.38
N LYS A 116 -9.15 -2.15 9.07
CA LYS A 116 -7.98 -2.22 9.96
C LYS A 116 -7.34 -0.85 10.15
N ILE A 117 -7.17 -0.07 9.09
CA ILE A 117 -6.63 1.30 9.16
C ILE A 117 -7.55 2.18 10.01
N ASN A 118 -8.86 2.10 9.84
CA ASN A 118 -9.81 2.86 10.67
C ASN A 118 -9.69 2.52 12.17
N ARG A 119 -9.46 1.24 12.51
CA ARG A 119 -9.18 0.82 13.90
C ARG A 119 -7.84 1.35 14.43
N LEU A 120 -6.83 1.45 13.57
CA LEU A 120 -5.54 2.04 13.96
C LEU A 120 -5.62 3.57 14.08
N TYR A 121 -6.42 4.21 13.23
CA TYR A 121 -6.63 5.65 13.22
C TYR A 121 -7.21 6.15 14.54
N THR A 122 -8.03 5.36 15.24
CA THR A 122 -8.51 5.73 16.58
C THR A 122 -7.39 5.81 17.62
N ILE A 123 -6.29 5.10 17.40
CA ILE A 123 -5.13 5.05 18.30
C ILE A 123 -4.08 6.10 17.90
N TRP A 124 -3.78 6.23 16.60
CA TRP A 124 -2.72 7.09 16.08
C TRP A 124 -3.21 8.39 15.45
N LYS A 125 -4.42 8.84 15.83
CA LYS A 125 -5.11 9.99 15.23
C LYS A 125 -4.22 11.23 15.11
N ASN A 126 -3.43 11.53 16.15
CA ASN A 126 -2.62 12.74 16.22
C ASN A 126 -1.45 12.73 15.22
N ASN A 127 -1.02 11.54 14.78
CA ASN A 127 0.15 11.37 13.94
C ASN A 127 -0.21 10.80 12.56
N THR A 128 -1.51 10.67 12.24
CA THR A 128 -1.99 10.11 10.98
C THR A 128 -2.64 11.16 10.10
N TYR A 129 -2.10 11.33 8.90
CA TYR A 129 -2.56 12.30 7.92
C TYR A 129 -3.16 11.62 6.71
N ARG A 130 -4.44 11.90 6.44
CA ARG A 130 -5.17 11.34 5.30
C ARG A 130 -4.93 12.15 4.03
N LEU A 131 -4.50 11.46 2.98
CA LEU A 131 -4.28 11.93 1.61
C LEU A 131 -5.33 11.29 0.72
N ASN A 132 -6.25 12.08 0.14
CA ASN A 132 -7.35 11.53 -0.64
C ASN A 132 -6.91 11.35 -2.11
N ALA A 133 -6.74 10.11 -2.54
CA ALA A 133 -6.34 9.76 -3.91
C ALA A 133 -7.53 9.35 -4.80
N THR A 134 -8.78 9.62 -4.37
CA THR A 134 -9.98 9.17 -5.10
C THR A 134 -10.02 9.73 -6.51
N GLN A 135 -9.73 11.02 -6.69
CA GLN A 135 -9.69 11.64 -8.02
C GLN A 135 -8.50 11.15 -8.85
N SER A 136 -7.38 10.85 -8.19
CA SER A 136 -6.16 10.34 -8.82
C SER A 136 -6.35 9.00 -9.56
N VAL A 137 -7.36 8.22 -9.19
CA VAL A 137 -7.72 6.97 -9.88
C VAL A 137 -8.23 7.24 -11.30
N PHE A 138 -8.93 8.35 -11.51
CA PHE A 138 -9.48 8.72 -12.82
C PHE A 138 -8.59 9.68 -13.58
N ASN A 139 -7.94 10.60 -12.87
CA ASN A 139 -7.08 11.61 -13.42
C ASN A 139 -5.73 11.61 -12.70
N LYS A 140 -4.69 11.12 -13.38
CA LYS A 140 -3.34 11.06 -12.81
C LYS A 140 -2.81 12.42 -12.36
N SER A 141 -3.20 13.54 -12.99
CA SER A 141 -2.69 14.85 -12.57
C SER A 141 -3.23 15.29 -11.20
N ALA A 142 -4.37 14.77 -10.76
CA ALA A 142 -4.89 15.05 -9.42
C ALA A 142 -4.01 14.46 -8.30
N TRP A 143 -3.15 13.48 -8.62
CA TRP A 143 -2.19 12.92 -7.66
C TRP A 143 -1.22 13.99 -7.13
N ASP A 144 -0.77 14.88 -8.02
CA ASP A 144 0.28 15.84 -7.68
C ASP A 144 -0.18 16.81 -6.59
N ASP A 145 -1.41 17.30 -6.66
CA ASP A 145 -1.97 18.24 -5.69
C ASP A 145 -2.49 17.53 -4.42
N ASP A 146 -3.36 16.53 -4.58
CA ASP A 146 -4.13 15.95 -3.47
C ASP A 146 -3.30 14.99 -2.59
N VAL A 147 -2.26 14.39 -3.17
CA VAL A 147 -1.45 13.36 -2.52
C VAL A 147 0.01 13.79 -2.40
N ALA A 148 0.70 14.05 -3.50
CA ALA A 148 2.14 14.29 -3.49
C ALA A 148 2.51 15.60 -2.78
N ALA A 149 1.98 16.73 -3.26
CA ALA A 149 2.26 18.05 -2.69
C ALA A 149 1.79 18.14 -1.23
N LYS A 150 0.60 17.61 -0.92
CA LYS A 150 0.09 17.57 0.44
C LYS A 150 0.96 16.71 1.36
N GLY A 151 1.35 15.51 0.92
CA GLY A 151 2.24 14.61 1.65
C GLY A 151 3.60 15.25 1.91
N CYS A 152 4.18 15.93 0.91
CA CYS A 152 5.43 16.67 1.06
C CYS A 152 5.34 17.77 2.11
N ARG A 153 4.27 18.58 2.13
CA ARG A 153 4.08 19.63 3.15
C ARG A 153 3.99 19.04 4.57
N ILE A 154 3.27 17.93 4.72
CA ILE A 154 3.16 17.24 6.02
C ILE A 154 4.53 16.74 6.46
N LEU A 155 5.28 16.10 5.56
CA LEU A 155 6.61 15.57 5.87
C LEU A 155 7.61 16.68 6.18
N GLN A 156 7.58 17.79 5.43
CA GLN A 156 8.43 18.96 5.69
C GLN A 156 8.17 19.54 7.08
N LYS A 157 6.90 19.70 7.44
CA LYS A 157 6.51 20.13 8.78
C LYS A 157 7.02 19.14 9.84
N PHE A 158 6.77 17.85 9.66
CA PHE A 158 7.22 16.82 10.59
C PHE A 158 8.75 16.81 10.80
N LEU A 159 9.54 17.02 9.74
CA LEU A 159 10.99 16.97 9.81
C LEU A 159 11.63 18.28 10.33
N TYR A 160 10.98 19.43 10.16
CA TYR A 160 11.64 20.73 10.34
C TYR A 160 10.88 21.74 11.21
N ASP A 161 9.57 21.60 11.49
CA ASP A 161 8.84 22.61 12.31
C ASP A 161 9.30 22.61 13.78
N ASP A 162 9.94 21.54 14.28
CA ASP A 162 10.52 21.50 15.64
C ASP A 162 11.87 22.24 15.77
N THR A 163 12.42 22.78 14.68
CA THR A 163 13.68 23.56 14.73
C THR A 163 13.48 25.06 14.98
N CYS A 164 12.24 25.52 15.18
CA CYS A 164 11.93 26.91 15.58
C CYS A 164 11.74 27.06 17.10
N VAL A 165 12.61 26.46 17.92
CA VAL A 165 12.78 26.93 19.30
C VAL A 165 13.62 28.20 19.24
N LEU A 166 12.92 29.34 19.34
CA LEU A 166 13.40 30.69 19.61
C LEU A 166 14.88 30.76 20.06
N VAL A 167 15.77 31.14 19.14
CA VAL A 167 17.01 31.80 19.55
C VAL A 167 16.57 33.11 20.23
N PRO A 168 16.87 33.35 21.52
CA PRO A 168 16.54 34.61 22.15
C PRO A 168 17.22 35.74 21.37
N ALA A 169 16.45 36.76 21.02
CA ALA A 169 16.95 37.99 20.43
C ALA A 169 17.98 38.64 21.37
N GLY A 170 19.27 38.38 21.16
CA GLY A 170 20.33 38.92 22.01
C GLY A 170 21.68 38.23 21.85
N GLY A 171 22.27 38.27 20.67
CA GLY A 171 23.67 37.88 20.45
C GLY A 171 24.24 38.53 19.18
N PRO A 172 25.47 39.06 19.16
CA PRO A 172 25.86 40.10 18.22
C PRO A 172 26.14 39.60 16.79
N LEU A 173 25.90 40.50 15.85
CA LEU A 173 26.13 40.38 14.40
C LEU A 173 27.63 40.19 14.03
N LEU A 174 27.91 39.10 13.28
CA LEU A 174 28.79 38.98 12.08
C LEU A 174 30.33 39.22 12.22
N PRO A 175 31.21 38.63 11.35
CA PRO A 175 31.13 38.81 9.89
C PRO A 175 31.56 37.69 8.92
N SER A 176 30.98 37.83 7.72
CA SER A 176 31.47 37.59 6.34
C SER A 176 31.92 36.20 5.87
N LEU A 177 31.27 35.75 4.79
CA LEU A 177 31.82 34.84 3.78
C LEU A 177 33.14 35.38 3.19
N PRO A 178 34.07 34.50 2.78
CA PRO A 178 34.96 34.77 1.66
C PRO A 178 34.29 34.37 0.33
N SER A 179 34.39 35.25 -0.66
CA SER A 179 34.12 34.95 -2.07
C SER A 179 35.13 33.96 -2.65
N ALA A 180 34.67 33.27 -3.71
CA ALA A 180 35.29 32.26 -4.57
C ALA A 180 36.79 32.45 -4.92
N MET A 181 37.41 31.37 -5.45
CA MET A 181 38.12 31.36 -6.74
C MET A 181 38.64 29.94 -7.14
N THR A 182 38.15 29.47 -8.30
CA THR A 182 38.84 28.75 -9.40
C THR A 182 39.51 27.37 -9.23
N ALA A 183 39.19 26.53 -10.22
CA ALA A 183 39.75 25.23 -10.55
C ALA A 183 41.25 25.24 -10.89
N VAL A 184 41.94 24.13 -10.65
CA VAL A 184 43.05 23.61 -11.48
C VAL A 184 43.07 22.07 -11.41
N THR A 185 43.14 21.48 -12.60
CA THR A 185 43.41 20.09 -12.97
C THR A 185 44.76 19.55 -12.50
N HIS A 186 44.82 18.24 -12.22
CA HIS A 186 45.88 17.36 -12.72
C HIS A 186 45.36 15.94 -12.89
#